data_AF-A0A164JH90-F1
#
_entry.id   AF-A0A164JH90-F1
#
_cell.length_a   1.000
_cell.length_b   1.000
_cell.length_c   1.000
_cell.angle_alpha   90.00
_cell.angle_beta   90.00
_cell.angle_gamma   90.00
#
_symmetry.space_group_name_H-M   'P 1'
#
loop_
_entity.id
_entity.type
_entity.pdbx_description
1 polymer ?
#
loop_
_entity_poly.entity_id
_entity_poly.type
_entity_poly.pdbx_seq_one_letter_code
_entity_poly.pdbx_strand_id
1 'polypeptide(L)'
;FTETEFSSPPEWSYRINNTGQMRIINETSPPEGIQIKTQRWSKEACISGCREFTYFESRLDLLDIKENSETTFQCSAFIDRQSVSKIILFTLKGINYDRKQEIITVIATSVAIILLMLFVVGIGMKLYFDKKNAKEEIARRLGGNPNGINPDLPIEYQIEFLPYDKRWEFPRNRLTLGIQLGIGCFGRVVKAEAIGLKDSKETVKTVAVKMIKSQ
;
A
#
# COMPACT_ATOMS: atom_id res chain seq x y z
N PHE A 1 25.58 33.51 32.54
CA PHE A 1 26.23 34.12 31.36
C PHE A 1 26.80 35.45 31.84
N THR A 2 28.12 35.61 31.84
CA THR A 2 28.75 36.91 32.14
C THR A 2 28.37 37.88 31.03
N GLU A 3 27.71 38.98 31.37
CA GLU A 3 27.30 40.02 30.41
C GLU A 3 28.57 40.79 29.99
N THR A 4 29.07 40.50 28.78
CA THR A 4 30.27 41.11 28.23
C THR A 4 29.87 42.18 27.22
N GLU A 5 30.36 43.41 27.41
CA GLU A 5 30.11 44.54 26.53
C GLU A 5 31.05 44.50 25.33
N PHE A 6 30.52 44.70 24.11
CA PHE A 6 31.31 44.64 22.87
C PHE A 6 31.52 46.04 22.31
N SER A 7 32.75 46.36 21.91
CA SER A 7 33.13 47.69 21.42
C SER A 7 32.61 47.98 19.99
N SER A 8 32.34 46.94 19.21
CA SER A 8 31.92 47.03 17.81
C SER A 8 30.85 45.99 17.46
N PRO A 9 30.03 46.22 16.43
CA PRO A 9 29.13 45.19 15.91
C PRO A 9 29.93 43.97 15.42
N PRO A 10 29.34 42.76 15.47
CA PRO A 10 29.99 41.56 14.95
C PRO A 10 30.09 41.63 13.43
N GLU A 11 31.20 41.13 12.90
CA GLU A 11 31.46 41.04 11.47
C GLU A 11 31.20 39.62 10.97
N TRP A 12 30.53 39.52 9.81
CA TRP A 12 30.33 38.25 9.12
C TRP A 12 31.31 38.12 7.97
N SER A 13 31.82 36.91 7.78
CA SER A 13 32.62 36.54 6.63
C SER A 13 32.20 35.19 6.08
N TYR A 14 32.41 34.97 4.78
CA TYR A 14 32.13 33.71 4.11
C TYR A 14 33.36 33.21 3.37
N ARG A 15 33.44 31.89 3.21
CA ARG A 15 34.53 31.24 2.48
C ARG A 15 34.26 31.26 0.97
N ILE A 16 35.23 31.72 0.20
CA ILE A 16 35.17 31.68 -1.26
C ILE A 16 35.59 30.30 -1.75
N ASN A 17 34.72 29.61 -2.50
CA ASN A 17 34.97 28.24 -2.96
C ASN A 17 36.24 28.10 -3.83
N ASN A 18 36.58 29.12 -4.62
CA ASN A 18 37.72 29.07 -5.54
C ASN A 18 39.09 29.29 -4.85
N THR A 19 39.14 30.07 -3.77
CA THR A 19 40.39 30.48 -3.12
C THR A 19 40.54 29.95 -1.70
N GLY A 20 39.45 29.45 -1.09
CA GLY A 20 39.40 29.04 0.30
C GLY A 20 39.55 30.19 1.31
N GLN A 21 39.68 31.43 0.85
CA GLN A 21 39.85 32.62 1.69
C GLN A 21 38.52 33.08 2.28
N MET A 22 38.59 33.64 3.49
CA MET A 22 37.45 34.28 4.15
C MET A 22 37.32 35.73 3.66
N ARG A 23 36.13 36.10 3.17
CA ARG A 23 35.81 37.47 2.75
C ARG A 23 34.73 38.05 3.63
N ILE A 24 34.98 39.25 4.16
CA ILE A 24 34.02 39.99 4.98
C ILE A 24 32.81 40.41 4.13
N ILE A 25 31.61 40.21 4.67
CA ILE A 25 30.34 40.58 4.04
C ILE A 25 30.01 42.00 4.45
N ASN A 26 29.85 42.88 3.47
CA ASN A 26 29.41 44.25 3.71
C ASN A 26 27.87 44.28 3.82
N GLU A 27 27.34 44.77 4.95
CA GLU A 27 25.89 44.92 5.16
C GLU A 27 25.23 45.82 4.11
N THR A 28 25.94 46.83 3.59
CA THR A 28 25.41 47.76 2.57
C THR A 28 25.47 47.22 1.14
N SER A 29 26.26 46.17 0.90
CA SER A 29 26.43 45.57 -0.43
C SER A 29 26.72 44.07 -0.28
N PRO A 30 25.75 43.27 0.20
CA PRO A 30 25.96 41.85 0.40
C PRO A 30 26.06 41.11 -0.95
N PRO A 31 26.76 39.97 -1.00
CA PRO A 31 26.74 39.08 -2.16
C PRO A 31 25.33 38.58 -2.49
N GLU A 32 25.14 38.14 -3.74
CA GLU A 32 23.87 37.59 -4.21
C GLU A 32 23.37 36.44 -3.31
N GLY A 33 22.08 36.46 -2.99
CA GLY A 33 21.45 35.44 -2.15
C GLY A 33 21.72 35.55 -0.65
N ILE A 34 22.46 36.56 -0.19
CA ILE A 34 22.80 36.78 1.22
C ILE A 34 22.25 38.12 1.70
N GLN A 35 21.65 38.14 2.90
CA GLN A 35 21.28 39.38 3.60
C GLN A 35 21.76 39.33 5.05
N ILE A 36 22.22 40.49 5.55
CA ILE A 36 22.64 40.63 6.95
C ILE A 36 21.85 41.77 7.58
N LYS A 37 21.35 41.54 8.79
CA LYS A 37 20.69 42.56 9.61
C LYS A 37 21.33 42.58 10.99
N THR A 38 21.99 43.69 11.32
CA THR A 38 22.53 43.91 12.67
C THR A 38 21.68 44.94 13.40
N GLN A 39 21.14 44.56 14.55
CA GLN A 39 20.34 45.40 15.42
C GLN A 39 21.09 45.66 16.72
N ARG A 40 21.05 46.91 17.20
CA ARG A 40 21.56 47.30 18.51
C ARG A 40 20.40 47.35 19.49
N TRP A 41 20.59 46.72 20.62
CA TRP A 41 19.64 46.72 21.73
C TRP A 41 20.32 47.30 22.96
N SER A 42 19.55 48.01 23.78
CA SER A 42 19.96 48.37 25.13
C SER A 42 18.97 47.81 26.15
N LYS A 43 19.50 47.37 27.29
CA LYS A 43 18.72 46.84 28.39
C LYS A 43 19.24 47.42 29.68
N GLU A 44 18.34 48.00 30.46
CA GLU A 44 18.65 48.45 31.81
C GLU A 44 18.54 47.28 32.78
N ALA A 45 19.58 47.05 33.57
CA ALA A 45 19.54 46.11 34.68
C ALA A 45 19.91 46.83 35.99
N CYS A 46 18.99 46.79 36.95
CA CYS A 46 19.13 47.44 38.25
C CYS A 46 19.18 46.37 39.34
N ILE A 47 20.38 45.86 39.65
CA ILE A 47 20.61 44.90 40.74
C ILE A 47 21.24 45.62 41.95
N SER A 48 22.14 46.58 41.71
CA SER A 48 22.85 47.37 42.75
C SER A 48 23.25 48.75 42.20
N GLY A 49 22.33 49.43 41.52
CA GLY A 49 22.59 50.59 40.66
C GLY A 49 22.25 50.26 39.20
N CYS A 50 21.56 51.17 38.53
CA CYS A 50 21.13 50.95 37.16
C CYS A 50 22.30 51.16 36.21
N ARG A 51 22.66 50.09 35.47
CA ARG A 51 23.58 50.16 34.34
C ARG A 51 22.80 49.81 33.08
N GLU A 52 23.01 50.61 32.04
CA GLU A 52 22.50 50.30 30.70
C GLU A 52 23.53 49.39 30.03
N PHE A 53 23.10 48.20 29.64
CA PHE A 53 23.91 47.25 28.89
C PHE A 53 23.51 47.33 27.43
N THR A 54 24.49 47.52 26.54
CA THR A 54 24.26 47.47 25.10
C THR A 54 24.71 46.12 24.53
N TYR A 55 23.89 45.52 23.68
CA TYR A 55 24.24 44.30 22.96
C TYR A 55 23.83 44.38 21.49
N PHE A 56 24.56 43.64 20.65
CA PHE A 56 24.32 43.57 19.22
C PHE A 56 23.75 42.20 18.85
N GLU A 57 22.65 42.19 18.10
CA GLU A 57 22.08 40.99 17.51
C GLU A 57 22.26 41.07 15.99
N SER A 58 23.00 40.11 15.41
CA SER A 58 23.21 40.07 13.96
C SER A 58 22.67 38.76 13.37
N ARG A 59 21.85 38.89 12.32
CA ARG A 59 21.20 37.77 11.63
C ARG A 59 21.65 37.68 10.18
N LEU A 60 22.03 36.49 9.75
CA LEU A 60 22.40 36.14 8.39
C LEU A 60 21.24 35.36 7.74
N ASP A 61 20.54 36.01 6.82
CA ASP A 61 19.45 35.42 6.04
C ASP A 61 20.00 34.94 4.68
N LEU A 62 19.66 33.71 4.30
CA LEU A 62 20.13 33.07 3.08
C LEU A 62 18.91 32.84 2.17
N LEU A 63 18.82 33.61 1.08
CA LEU A 63 17.65 33.66 0.21
C LEU A 63 17.81 32.83 -1.06
N ASP A 64 18.99 32.87 -1.67
CA ASP A 64 19.22 32.23 -2.96
C ASP A 64 20.66 31.70 -3.05
N ILE A 65 20.92 30.58 -2.37
CA ILE A 65 22.22 29.91 -2.43
C ILE A 65 22.15 28.76 -3.42
N LYS A 66 23.20 28.66 -4.25
CA LYS A 66 23.40 27.58 -5.21
C LYS A 66 23.42 26.19 -4.54
N GLU A 67 22.63 25.27 -5.09
CA GLU A 67 22.59 23.86 -4.67
C GLU A 67 23.97 23.18 -4.77
N ASN A 68 24.22 22.20 -3.90
CA ASN A 68 25.45 21.39 -3.83
C ASN A 68 26.73 22.21 -3.55
N SER A 69 26.58 23.40 -2.98
CA SER A 69 27.71 24.16 -2.45
C SER A 69 27.93 23.87 -0.97
N GLU A 70 29.17 23.57 -0.61
CA GLU A 70 29.63 23.62 0.78
C GLU A 70 29.89 25.09 1.11
N THR A 71 29.07 25.66 2.01
CA THR A 71 29.22 27.07 2.37
C THR A 71 29.64 27.18 3.84
N THR A 72 30.71 27.93 4.08
CA THR A 72 31.24 28.20 5.42
C THR A 72 31.08 29.67 5.73
N PHE A 73 30.44 29.99 6.86
CA PHE A 73 30.32 31.34 7.39
C PHE A 73 31.01 31.47 8.73
N GLN A 74 31.55 32.65 9.02
CA GLN A 74 32.20 32.96 10.29
C GLN A 74 31.69 34.30 10.80
N CYS A 75 31.26 34.32 12.06
CA CYS A 75 30.90 35.52 12.79
C CYS A 75 32.01 35.84 13.79
N SER A 76 32.56 37.05 13.75
CA SER A 76 33.63 37.52 14.63
C SER A 76 33.25 38.81 15.34
N ALA A 77 33.47 38.87 16.66
CA ALA A 77 33.24 40.04 17.48
C ALA A 77 34.53 40.43 18.23
N PHE A 78 34.69 41.71 18.54
CA PHE A 78 35.90 42.27 19.16
C PHE A 78 35.62 42.76 20.59
N ILE A 79 36.42 42.31 21.55
CA ILE A 79 36.32 42.62 22.99
C ILE A 79 37.70 43.09 23.47
N ASP A 80 37.87 44.37 23.82
CA ASP A 80 39.04 44.89 24.55
C ASP A 80 40.40 44.27 24.15
N ARG A 81 40.66 44.19 22.83
CA ARG A 81 41.88 43.62 22.16
C ARG A 81 41.89 42.12 21.87
N GLN A 82 40.82 41.39 22.16
CA GLN A 82 40.65 39.99 21.78
C GLN A 82 39.51 39.85 20.77
N SER A 83 39.72 39.01 19.75
CA SER A 83 38.65 38.63 18.81
C SER A 83 38.09 37.26 19.18
N VAL A 84 36.77 37.18 19.24
CA VAL A 84 36.04 35.92 19.44
C VAL A 84 35.33 35.60 18.13
N SER A 85 35.55 34.40 17.59
CA SER A 85 34.91 33.96 16.36
C SER A 85 34.21 32.61 16.48
N LYS A 86 33.10 32.45 15.77
CA LYS A 86 32.38 31.18 15.61
C LYS A 86 32.15 30.89 14.13
N ILE A 87 32.31 29.63 13.74
CA ILE A 87 32.19 29.16 12.36
C ILE A 87 30.96 28.27 12.25
N ILE A 88 30.21 28.43 11.16
CA ILE A 88 29.04 27.65 10.80
C ILE A 88 29.30 26.99 9.44
N LEU A 89 29.12 25.68 9.37
CA LEU A 89 29.26 24.87 8.16
C LEU A 89 27.92 24.22 7.84
N PHE A 90 27.48 24.35 6.60
CA PHE A 90 26.34 23.58 6.09
C PHE A 90 26.55 23.19 4.63
N THR A 91 25.91 22.07 4.25
CA THR A 91 25.92 21.54 2.89
C THR A 91 24.50 21.51 2.37
N LEU A 92 24.23 22.25 1.30
CA LEU A 92 22.95 22.18 0.63
C LEU A 92 22.97 21.00 -0.33
N LYS A 93 22.29 19.91 -0.01
CA LYS A 93 22.04 18.83 -0.97
C LYS A 93 20.87 19.24 -1.84
N GLY A 94 21.14 19.58 -3.10
CA GLY A 94 20.09 19.74 -4.11
C GLY A 94 19.37 18.42 -4.28
N ILE A 95 18.05 18.41 -4.04
CA ILE A 95 17.20 17.26 -4.38
C ILE A 95 17.01 17.31 -5.89
N ASN A 96 18.03 16.86 -6.64
CA ASN A 96 17.96 16.78 -8.08
C ASN A 96 17.15 15.52 -8.46
N TYR A 97 15.86 15.55 -8.17
CA TYR A 97 14.92 14.57 -8.67
C TYR A 97 14.57 14.99 -10.10
N ASP A 98 15.23 14.35 -11.08
CA ASP A 98 15.08 14.68 -12.49
C ASP A 98 13.58 14.61 -12.86
N ARG A 99 13.00 15.69 -13.40
CA ARG A 99 11.60 15.72 -13.86
C ARG A 99 11.28 14.55 -14.82
N LYS A 100 12.29 14.03 -15.52
CA LYS A 100 12.18 12.81 -16.33
C LYS A 100 11.88 11.56 -15.49
N GLN A 101 12.44 11.43 -14.29
CA GLN A 101 12.18 10.32 -13.37
C GLN A 101 10.74 10.31 -12.84
N GLU A 102 10.13 11.47 -12.58
CA GLU A 102 8.70 11.54 -12.20
C GLU A 102 7.80 11.03 -13.33
N ILE A 103 8.06 11.46 -14.57
CA ILE A 103 7.24 11.05 -15.71
C ILE A 103 7.39 9.53 -15.97
N ILE A 104 8.61 9.00 -15.88
CA ILE A 104 8.87 7.57 -16.08
C ILE A 104 8.17 6.73 -15.00
N THR A 105 8.22 7.15 -13.74
CA THR A 105 7.58 6.41 -12.63
C THR A 105 6.05 6.45 -12.74
N VAL A 106 5.46 7.57 -13.14
CA VAL A 106 4.00 7.68 -13.36
C VAL A 106 3.55 6.79 -14.52
N ILE A 107 4.27 6.78 -15.64
CA ILE A 107 3.91 5.91 -16.78
C ILE A 107 4.03 4.44 -16.39
N ALA A 108 5.15 4.03 -15.78
CA ALA A 108 5.38 2.64 -15.38
C ALA A 108 4.30 2.12 -14.40
N THR A 109 3.92 2.92 -13.41
CA THR A 109 2.88 2.55 -12.44
C THR A 109 1.50 2.48 -13.09
N SER A 110 1.16 3.41 -13.99
CA SER A 110 -0.12 3.37 -14.72
C SER A 110 -0.28 2.12 -15.58
N VAL A 111 0.79 1.71 -16.29
CA VAL A 111 0.79 0.50 -17.13
C VAL A 111 0.64 -0.76 -16.28
N ALA A 112 1.36 -0.82 -15.15
CA ALA A 112 1.26 -1.95 -14.23
C ALA A 112 -0.16 -2.14 -13.67
N ILE A 113 -0.84 -1.06 -13.32
CA ILE A 113 -2.23 -1.09 -12.82
C ILE A 113 -3.18 -1.62 -13.91
N ILE A 114 -3.03 -1.15 -15.15
CA ILE A 114 -3.87 -1.60 -16.28
C ILE A 114 -3.69 -3.10 -16.53
N LEU A 115 -2.45 -3.60 -16.52
CA LEU A 115 -2.17 -5.03 -16.68
C LEU A 115 -2.77 -5.87 -15.55
N LEU A 116 -2.70 -5.39 -14.31
CA LEU A 116 -3.31 -6.06 -13.16
C LEU A 116 -4.83 -6.12 -13.28
N MET A 117 -5.47 -5.02 -13.68
CA MET A 117 -6.92 -4.96 -13.91
C MET A 117 -7.36 -5.94 -14.99
N LEU A 118 -6.64 -6.02 -16.12
CA LEU A 118 -6.93 -6.98 -17.18
C LEU A 118 -6.79 -8.44 -16.70
N PHE A 119 -5.79 -8.72 -15.86
CA PHE A 119 -5.58 -10.05 -15.29
C PHE A 119 -6.73 -10.46 -14.36
N VAL A 120 -7.16 -9.57 -13.47
CA VAL A 120 -8.29 -9.80 -12.56
C VAL A 120 -9.58 -10.04 -13.36
N VAL A 121 -9.85 -9.22 -14.37
CA VAL A 121 -11.00 -9.38 -15.25
C VAL A 121 -10.93 -10.70 -16.02
N GLY A 122 -9.75 -11.09 -16.52
CA GLY A 122 -9.54 -12.37 -17.21
C GLY A 122 -9.81 -13.58 -16.32
N ILE A 123 -9.32 -13.58 -15.07
CA ILE A 123 -9.64 -14.63 -14.09
C ILE A 123 -11.15 -14.65 -13.81
N GLY A 124 -11.77 -13.49 -13.60
CA GLY A 124 -13.21 -13.38 -13.37
C GLY A 124 -14.03 -13.96 -14.51
N MET A 125 -13.69 -13.63 -15.76
CA MET A 125 -14.33 -14.18 -16.96
C MET A 125 -14.16 -15.70 -17.05
N LYS A 126 -12.96 -16.23 -16.78
CA LYS A 126 -12.69 -17.67 -16.81
C LYS A 126 -13.55 -18.41 -15.79
N LEU A 127 -13.57 -17.97 -14.54
CA LEU A 127 -14.38 -18.57 -13.48
C LEU A 127 -15.88 -18.52 -13.81
N TYR A 128 -16.34 -17.41 -14.38
CA TYR A 128 -17.72 -17.26 -14.84
C TYR A 128 -18.05 -18.26 -15.95
N PHE A 129 -17.18 -18.39 -16.95
CA PHE A 129 -17.36 -19.29 -18.07
C PHE A 129 -17.32 -20.76 -17.64
N ASP A 130 -16.38 -21.14 -16.77
CA ASP A 130 -16.28 -22.49 -16.22
C ASP A 130 -17.57 -22.88 -15.46
N LYS A 131 -18.09 -21.96 -14.64
CA LYS A 131 -19.36 -22.18 -13.92
C LYS A 131 -20.55 -22.30 -14.86
N LYS A 132 -20.57 -21.52 -15.96
CA LYS A 132 -21.62 -21.61 -16.98
C LYS A 132 -21.54 -22.96 -17.71
N ASN A 133 -20.36 -23.36 -18.16
CA ASN A 133 -20.13 -24.62 -18.85
C ASN A 133 -20.47 -25.83 -17.97
N ALA A 134 -20.10 -25.80 -16.68
CA ALA A 134 -20.44 -26.87 -15.75
C ALA A 134 -21.96 -27.04 -15.60
N LYS A 135 -22.71 -25.93 -15.56
CA LYS A 135 -24.18 -25.98 -15.52
C LYS A 135 -24.77 -26.51 -16.82
N GLU A 136 -24.26 -26.08 -17.96
CA GLU A 136 -24.72 -26.54 -19.28
C GLU A 136 -24.42 -28.03 -19.49
N GLU A 137 -23.25 -28.52 -19.09
CA GLU A 137 -22.88 -29.93 -19.19
C GLU A 137 -23.78 -30.82 -18.33
N ILE A 138 -24.08 -30.42 -17.09
CA ILE A 138 -25.03 -31.15 -16.24
C ILE A 138 -26.42 -31.14 -16.87
N ALA A 139 -26.87 -30.01 -17.41
CA ALA A 139 -28.18 -29.92 -18.07
C ALA A 139 -28.27 -30.84 -19.31
N ARG A 140 -27.20 -30.91 -20.11
CA ARG A 140 -27.09 -31.80 -21.27
C ARG A 140 -27.17 -33.27 -20.86
N ARG A 141 -26.45 -33.67 -19.81
CA ARG A 141 -26.50 -35.06 -19.28
C ARG A 141 -27.88 -35.42 -18.73
N LEU A 142 -28.57 -34.48 -18.08
CA LEU A 142 -29.93 -34.71 -17.59
C LEU A 142 -30.96 -34.76 -18.72
N GLY A 143 -30.74 -34.05 -19.84
CA GLY A 143 -31.66 -33.99 -20.97
C GLY A 143 -31.66 -35.25 -21.86
N GLY A 144 -30.59 -36.05 -21.83
CA GLY A 144 -30.42 -37.20 -22.74
C GLY A 144 -30.40 -36.81 -24.22
N ASN A 145 -30.40 -37.81 -25.11
CA ASN A 145 -30.58 -37.63 -26.56
C ASN A 145 -31.62 -38.64 -27.09
N PRO A 146 -32.91 -38.28 -27.08
CA PRO A 146 -33.99 -39.20 -27.48
C PRO A 146 -33.89 -39.67 -28.93
N ASN A 147 -33.29 -38.85 -29.80
CA ASN A 147 -33.16 -39.16 -31.23
C ASN A 147 -32.01 -40.15 -31.50
N GLY A 148 -31.16 -40.43 -30.52
CA GLY A 148 -30.06 -41.39 -30.62
C GLY A 148 -30.44 -42.83 -30.25
N ILE A 149 -31.70 -43.09 -29.90
CA ILE A 149 -32.16 -44.40 -29.45
C ILE A 149 -32.38 -45.33 -30.65
N ASN A 150 -31.77 -46.51 -30.61
CA ASN A 150 -31.98 -47.59 -31.56
C ASN A 150 -32.92 -48.66 -30.95
N PRO A 151 -34.11 -48.88 -31.52
CA PRO A 151 -35.06 -49.87 -31.02
C PRO A 151 -34.57 -51.33 -31.10
N ASP A 152 -33.56 -51.62 -31.93
CA ASP A 152 -33.02 -52.98 -32.12
C ASP A 152 -31.99 -53.37 -31.05
N LEU A 153 -31.56 -52.45 -30.19
CA LEU A 153 -30.58 -52.67 -29.14
C LEU A 153 -31.24 -52.70 -27.75
N PRO A 154 -30.77 -53.55 -26.82
CA PRO A 154 -31.27 -53.55 -25.44
C PRO A 154 -31.08 -52.19 -24.75
N ILE A 155 -32.04 -51.82 -23.89
CA ILE A 155 -32.09 -50.51 -23.20
C ILE A 155 -30.86 -50.26 -22.31
N GLU A 156 -30.30 -51.33 -21.76
CA GLU A 156 -29.12 -51.33 -20.90
C GLU A 156 -27.86 -50.80 -21.59
N TYR A 157 -27.75 -50.96 -22.92
CA TYR A 157 -26.67 -50.39 -23.72
C TYR A 157 -26.92 -48.94 -24.15
N GLN A 158 -28.08 -48.37 -23.81
CA GLN A 158 -28.54 -47.07 -24.33
C GLN A 158 -28.99 -46.09 -23.24
N ILE A 159 -28.74 -46.40 -21.96
CA ILE A 159 -29.19 -45.63 -20.79
C ILE A 159 -28.71 -44.16 -20.87
N GLU A 160 -27.51 -43.91 -21.38
CA GLU A 160 -26.93 -42.56 -21.50
C GLU A 160 -27.69 -41.65 -22.49
N PHE A 161 -28.48 -42.23 -23.40
CA PHE A 161 -29.30 -41.49 -24.36
C PHE A 161 -30.69 -41.16 -23.81
N LEU A 162 -31.10 -41.76 -22.69
CA LEU A 162 -32.42 -41.53 -22.12
C LEU A 162 -32.46 -40.21 -21.34
N PRO A 163 -33.53 -39.41 -21.48
CA PRO A 163 -33.75 -38.24 -20.64
C PRO A 163 -33.96 -38.65 -19.18
N TYR A 164 -33.41 -37.85 -18.26
CA TYR A 164 -33.57 -38.05 -16.82
C TYR A 164 -34.95 -37.58 -16.34
N ASP A 165 -35.78 -38.49 -15.82
CA ASP A 165 -37.10 -38.15 -15.27
C ASP A 165 -37.05 -37.95 -13.74
N LYS A 166 -37.06 -36.68 -13.32
CA LYS A 166 -37.01 -36.28 -11.90
C LYS A 166 -38.20 -36.77 -11.07
N ARG A 167 -39.30 -37.19 -11.68
CA ARG A 167 -40.47 -37.70 -10.94
C ARG A 167 -40.18 -39.00 -10.19
N TRP A 168 -39.13 -39.71 -10.59
CA TRP A 168 -38.66 -40.93 -9.92
C TRP A 168 -37.68 -40.66 -8.77
N GLU A 169 -37.21 -39.42 -8.59
CA GLU A 169 -36.34 -39.07 -7.46
C GLU A 169 -37.13 -39.01 -6.14
N PHE A 170 -36.57 -39.61 -5.09
CA PHE A 170 -37.08 -39.40 -3.74
C PHE A 170 -36.72 -37.97 -3.27
N PRO A 171 -37.70 -37.17 -2.79
CA PRO A 171 -37.46 -35.78 -2.42
C PRO A 171 -36.52 -35.69 -1.21
N ARG A 172 -35.37 -35.02 -1.38
CA ARG A 172 -34.30 -34.95 -0.36
C ARG A 172 -34.75 -34.36 0.97
N ASN A 173 -35.71 -33.43 0.97
CA ASN A 173 -36.26 -32.82 2.20
C ASN A 173 -37.12 -33.78 3.03
N ARG A 174 -37.49 -34.95 2.48
CA ARG A 174 -38.20 -36.02 3.19
C ARG A 174 -37.28 -37.16 3.62
N LEU A 175 -35.96 -36.97 3.52
CA LEU A 175 -34.95 -37.94 3.88
C LEU A 175 -34.08 -37.40 5.02
N THR A 176 -34.15 -38.02 6.19
CA THR A 176 -33.34 -37.64 7.35
C THR A 176 -32.19 -38.63 7.50
N LEU A 177 -30.94 -38.19 7.27
CA LEU A 177 -29.76 -39.04 7.44
C LEU A 177 -29.40 -39.18 8.92
N GLY A 178 -29.07 -40.40 9.33
CA GLY A 178 -28.68 -40.76 10.69
C GLY A 178 -27.29 -41.39 10.74
N ILE A 179 -27.15 -42.42 11.57
CA ILE A 179 -25.85 -43.05 11.88
C ILE A 179 -25.23 -43.75 10.67
N GLN A 180 -23.90 -43.82 10.63
CA GLN A 180 -23.20 -44.63 9.65
C GLN A 180 -23.35 -46.13 9.97
N LEU A 181 -23.76 -46.91 8.98
CA LEU A 181 -23.88 -48.37 9.08
C LEU A 181 -22.62 -49.09 8.59
N GLY A 182 -21.88 -48.52 7.63
CA GLY A 182 -20.65 -49.12 7.12
C GLY A 182 -19.87 -48.22 6.15
N ILE A 183 -18.61 -48.57 5.92
CA ILE A 183 -17.68 -47.90 4.99
C ILE A 183 -17.01 -48.96 4.10
N GLY A 184 -16.73 -48.60 2.84
CA GLY A 184 -15.95 -49.44 1.93
C GLY A 184 -15.37 -48.66 0.76
N CYS A 185 -14.81 -49.39 -0.22
CA CYS A 185 -14.18 -48.80 -1.41
C CYS A 185 -15.12 -47.86 -2.18
N PHE A 186 -16.41 -48.22 -2.23
CA PHE A 186 -17.47 -47.47 -2.91
C PHE A 186 -18.14 -46.38 -2.04
N GLY A 187 -17.50 -45.94 -0.95
CA GLY A 187 -18.03 -44.93 -0.04
C GLY A 187 -18.73 -45.52 1.18
N ARG A 188 -19.67 -44.77 1.77
CA ARG A 188 -20.30 -45.12 3.05
C ARG A 188 -21.78 -45.38 2.93
N VAL A 189 -22.33 -46.15 3.86
CA VAL A 189 -23.77 -46.40 3.99
C VAL A 189 -24.22 -45.78 5.30
N VAL A 190 -25.29 -45.01 5.28
CA VAL A 190 -25.90 -44.39 6.46
C VAL A 190 -27.33 -44.89 6.64
N LYS A 191 -27.75 -45.12 7.89
CA LYS A 191 -29.15 -45.31 8.25
C LYS A 191 -29.86 -43.98 8.03
N ALA A 192 -31.05 -43.99 7.46
CA ALA A 192 -31.86 -42.81 7.28
C ALA A 192 -33.34 -43.13 7.52
N GLU A 193 -34.13 -42.09 7.73
CA GLU A 193 -35.59 -42.16 7.79
C GLU A 193 -36.17 -41.45 6.57
N ALA A 194 -37.01 -42.16 5.83
CA ALA A 194 -37.68 -41.66 4.65
C ALA A 194 -39.18 -41.48 4.94
N ILE A 195 -39.70 -40.28 4.69
CA ILE A 195 -41.11 -39.94 4.92
C ILE A 195 -41.90 -40.09 3.63
N GLY A 196 -42.99 -40.87 3.67
CA GLY A 196 -43.90 -41.06 2.54
C GLY A 196 -43.25 -41.82 1.37
N LEU A 197 -42.48 -42.87 1.68
CA LEU A 197 -41.92 -43.76 0.66
C LEU A 197 -43.07 -44.46 -0.09
N LYS A 198 -43.04 -44.39 -1.43
CA LYS A 198 -44.06 -45.02 -2.29
C LYS A 198 -44.17 -46.51 -1.96
N ASP A 199 -45.41 -47.02 -1.94
CA ASP A 199 -45.76 -48.41 -1.65
C ASP A 199 -45.38 -48.91 -0.24
N SER A 200 -45.09 -47.99 0.69
CA SER A 200 -44.96 -48.29 2.12
C SER A 200 -46.28 -48.03 2.86
N LYS A 201 -46.66 -48.95 3.75
CA LYS A 201 -47.78 -48.76 4.68
C LYS A 201 -47.45 -47.78 5.82
N GLU A 202 -46.17 -47.55 6.07
CA GLU A 202 -45.68 -46.70 7.16
C GLU A 202 -45.43 -45.29 6.64
N THR A 203 -45.83 -44.28 7.42
CA THR A 203 -45.57 -42.86 7.09
C THR A 203 -44.08 -42.54 7.13
N VAL A 204 -43.33 -43.19 8.03
CA VAL A 204 -41.88 -43.05 8.18
C VAL A 204 -41.26 -44.44 8.11
N LYS A 205 -40.32 -44.64 7.18
CA LYS A 205 -39.64 -45.91 6.99
C LYS A 205 -38.13 -45.76 7.19
N THR A 206 -37.52 -46.69 7.93
CA THR A 206 -36.06 -46.78 8.00
C THR A 206 -35.50 -47.31 6.67
N VAL A 207 -34.52 -46.61 6.11
CA VAL A 207 -33.83 -46.96 4.86
C VAL A 207 -32.31 -46.89 5.02
N ALA A 208 -31.58 -47.53 4.13
CA ALA A 208 -30.13 -47.38 4.02
C ALA A 208 -29.81 -46.51 2.80
N VAL A 209 -29.01 -45.47 3.01
CA VAL A 209 -28.59 -44.55 1.93
C VAL A 209 -27.12 -44.79 1.64
N LYS A 210 -26.83 -45.18 0.39
CA LYS A 210 -25.45 -45.31 -0.11
C LYS A 210 -24.95 -43.93 -0.53
N MET A 211 -23.86 -43.50 0.09
CA MET A 211 -23.17 -42.25 -0.21
C MET A 211 -21.88 -42.55 -0.96
N ILE A 212 -21.71 -41.91 -2.12
CA ILE A 212 -20.48 -41.93 -2.91
C ILE A 212 -19.41 -41.05 -2.24
N LYS A 213 -18.13 -41.36 -2.50
CA LYS A 213 -17.01 -40.51 -2.05
C LYS A 213 -17.05 -39.21 -2.85
N SER A 214 -16.80 -38.08 -2.18
CA SER A 214 -16.45 -36.84 -2.89
C SER A 214 -15.16 -37.08 -3.66
N GLN A 215 -15.20 -36.82 -4.96
CA GLN A 215 -14.06 -36.93 -5.86
C GLN A 215 -12.98 -35.91 -5.49
#